data_AF-A0A0S4N028-F1
#
_entry.id   AF-A0A0S4N028-F1
#
_cell.length_a   1.000
_cell.length_b   1.000
_cell.length_c   1.000
_cell.angle_alpha   90.00
_cell.angle_beta   90.00
_cell.angle_gamma   90.00
#
_symmetry.space_group_name_H-M   'P 1'
#
loop_
_entity.id
_entity.type
_entity.pdbx_description
1 polymer ?
#
loop_
_entity_poly.entity_id
_entity_poly.type
_entity_poly.pdbx_seq_one_letter_code
_entity_poly.pdbx_strand_id
1 'polypeptide(L)' 'MGEEIKNGNRQFNVEMKKCIFKGCQGELEEISYYERNNWITVEYQCKKCKRKFTVKIET' A
#
# COMPACT_ATOMS: atom_id res chain seq x y z
N MET A 1 6.41 19.04 -1.41
CA MET A 1 5.03 19.30 -0.95
C MET A 1 4.37 17.95 -0.80
N GLY A 2 4.33 17.42 0.42
CA GLY A 2 3.64 16.16 0.73
C GLY A 2 2.28 16.51 1.33
N GLU A 3 1.23 15.86 0.85
CA GLU A 3 -0.11 16.05 1.40
C GLU A 3 -0.28 15.19 2.64
N GLU A 4 -0.43 15.85 3.80
CA GLU A 4 -0.77 15.23 5.08
C GLU A 4 -2.28 14.96 5.12
N ILE A 5 -2.67 13.71 4.95
CA ILE A 5 -4.05 13.25 5.18
C ILE A 5 -4.20 12.97 6.68
N LYS A 6 -4.77 13.92 7.44
CA LYS A 6 -5.08 13.76 8.86
C LYS A 6 -6.48 13.18 9.03
N ASN A 7 -6.56 11.87 9.24
CA ASN A 7 -7.72 11.26 9.90
C ASN A 7 -7.22 10.26 10.97
N GLY A 8 -7.94 10.15 12.07
CA GLY A 8 -7.47 9.68 13.37
C GLY A 8 -6.65 8.38 13.40
N ASN A 9 -5.41 8.52 13.89
CA ASN A 9 -4.79 7.64 14.89
C ASN A 9 -4.43 6.18 14.55
N ARG A 10 -3.93 5.92 13.34
CA ARG A 10 -3.01 4.80 13.04
C ARG A 10 -2.32 5.02 11.70
N GLN A 11 -1.24 5.80 11.68
CA GLN A 11 -0.36 5.87 10.52
C GLN A 11 0.44 4.56 10.44
N PHE A 12 -0.10 3.56 9.77
CA PHE A 12 0.74 2.48 9.28
C PHE A 12 1.57 3.04 8.14
N ASN A 13 2.83 3.37 8.43
CA ASN A 13 3.81 3.75 7.43
C ASN A 13 4.22 2.49 6.66
N VAL A 14 3.33 2.00 5.81
CA VAL A 14 3.64 0.89 4.90
C VAL A 14 4.48 1.49 3.78
N GLU A 15 5.77 1.70 4.03
CA GLU A 15 6.73 2.15 3.02
C GLU A 15 7.07 1.04 2.00
N MET A 16 6.07 0.33 1.48
CA MET A 16 6.24 -0.57 0.34
C MET A 16 6.29 0.26 -0.95
N LYS A 17 7.40 0.99 -1.13
CA LYS A 17 7.63 1.80 -2.35
C LYS A 17 8.15 0.97 -3.53
N LYS A 18 8.50 -0.30 -3.33
CA LYS A 18 9.13 -1.16 -4.36
C LYS A 18 8.42 -2.49 -4.52
N CYS A 19 8.30 -2.93 -5.76
CA CYS A 19 7.68 -4.20 -6.13
C CYS A 19 8.40 -5.38 -5.46
N ILE A 20 7.63 -6.20 -4.76
CA ILE A 20 8.09 -7.37 -4.00
C ILE A 20 8.70 -8.44 -4.93
N PHE A 21 8.35 -8.41 -6.21
CA PHE A 21 8.86 -9.38 -7.16
C PHE A 21 10.34 -9.15 -7.45
N LYS A 22 11.16 -10.15 -7.10
CA LYS A 22 12.60 -10.19 -7.42
C LYS A 22 12.79 -9.99 -8.93
N GLY A 23 13.48 -8.91 -9.30
CA GLY A 23 13.75 -8.53 -10.69
C GLY A 23 12.84 -7.44 -11.26
N CYS A 24 11.67 -7.13 -10.67
CA CYS A 24 10.83 -6.06 -11.19
C CYS A 24 11.35 -4.67 -10.77
N GLN A 25 11.83 -4.48 -9.53
CA GLN A 25 12.36 -3.20 -8.98
C GLN A 25 11.48 -1.94 -9.20
N GLY A 26 10.30 -2.10 -9.79
CA GLY A 26 9.42 -1.00 -10.14
C GLY A 26 8.69 -0.48 -8.93
N GLU A 27 8.25 0.78 -9.01
CA GLU A 27 7.47 1.40 -7.95
C GLU A 27 6.08 0.77 -7.84
N LEU A 28 5.62 0.65 -6.60
CA LEU A 28 4.26 0.26 -6.28
C LEU A 28 3.40 1.53 -6.20
N GLU A 29 2.25 1.49 -6.84
CA GLU A 29 1.20 2.49 -6.74
C GLU A 29 0.07 1.92 -5.89
N GLU A 30 -0.42 2.70 -4.93
CA GLU A 30 -1.62 2.32 -4.19
C GLU A 30 -2.84 2.49 -5.11
N ILE A 31 -3.64 1.43 -5.21
CA ILE A 31 -4.85 1.38 -6.02
C ILE A 31 -6.09 1.54 -5.13
N SER A 32 -6.09 0.95 -3.94
CA SER A 32 -7.23 1.00 -3.04
C SER A 32 -6.81 0.81 -1.59
N TYR A 33 -7.48 1.53 -0.71
CA TYR A 33 -7.35 1.43 0.75
C TYR A 33 -8.75 1.17 1.33
N TYR A 34 -8.88 0.13 2.15
CA TYR A 34 -10.11 -0.14 2.88
C TYR A 34 -9.86 -0.65 4.30
N GLU A 35 -10.64 -0.14 5.24
CA GLU A 35 -10.57 -0.53 6.65
C GLU A 35 -11.92 -1.11 7.08
N ARG A 36 -11.90 -2.33 7.64
CA ARG A 36 -13.11 -3.01 8.14
C ARG A 36 -12.77 -4.02 9.22
N ASN A 37 -13.55 -4.04 10.31
CA ASN A 37 -13.46 -5.05 11.39
C ASN A 37 -12.02 -5.26 11.93
N ASN A 38 -11.28 -4.21 12.27
CA ASN A 38 -9.85 -4.29 12.67
C ASN A 38 -8.90 -4.86 11.59
N TRP A 39 -9.29 -4.81 10.32
CA TRP A 39 -8.39 -5.09 9.21
C TRP A 39 -8.24 -3.87 8.32
N ILE A 40 -7.01 -3.46 8.10
CA ILE A 40 -6.66 -2.53 7.03
C ILE A 40 -6.21 -3.38 5.86
N THR A 41 -6.79 -3.15 4.70
CA THR A 41 -6.32 -3.76 3.47
C THR A 41 -5.94 -2.70 2.47
N VAL A 42 -4.73 -2.86 1.93
CA VAL A 42 -4.16 -1.96 0.95
C VAL A 42 -3.84 -2.75 -0.31
N GLU A 43 -4.39 -2.33 -1.43
CA GLU A 43 -4.09 -2.89 -2.74
C GLU A 43 -3.04 -2.02 -3.43
N TYR A 44 -1.91 -2.64 -3.78
CA TYR A 44 -0.83 -2.03 -4.53
C TYR A 44 -0.74 -2.64 -5.93
N GLN A 45 -0.33 -1.86 -6.91
CA GLN A 45 0.00 -2.31 -8.25
C GLN A 45 1.37 -1.79 -8.68
N CYS A 46 2.23 -2.67 -9.19
CA CYS A 46 3.50 -2.22 -9.72
C CYS A 46 3.30 -1.45 -11.05
N LYS A 47 3.88 -0.25 -11.15
CA LYS A 47 3.82 0.54 -12.39
C LYS A 47 4.51 -0.14 -13.57
N LYS A 48 5.56 -0.92 -13.31
CA LYS A 48 6.41 -1.57 -14.32
C LYS A 48 5.85 -2.93 -14.78
N CYS A 49 5.65 -3.88 -13.87
CA CYS A 49 5.16 -5.22 -14.22
C CYS A 49 3.65 -5.40 -14.08
N LYS A 50 2.90 -4.35 -13.72
CA LYS A 50 1.42 -4.32 -13.59
C LYS A 50 0.82 -5.38 -12.65
N ARG A 51 1.66 -6.03 -11.83
CA ARG A 51 1.23 -6.99 -10.82
C ARG A 51 0.57 -6.30 -9.66
N LYS A 52 -0.50 -6.92 -9.17
CA LYS A 52 -1.28 -6.47 -8.02
C LYS A 52 -0.87 -7.25 -6.77
N PHE A 53 -0.86 -6.56 -5.65
CA PHE A 53 -0.53 -7.09 -4.33
C PHE A 53 -1.57 -6.57 -3.35
N THR A 54 -2.02 -7.42 -2.45
CA THR A 54 -2.98 -7.03 -1.41
C THR A 54 -2.32 -7.27 -0.06
N VAL A 55 -2.13 -6.19 0.69
CA VAL A 55 -1.53 -6.22 2.03
C VAL A 55 -2.67 -6.09 3.03
N LYS A 56 -2.80 -7.06 3.92
CA LYS A 56 -3.77 -7.03 5.02
C LYS A 56 -3.01 -6.85 6.33
N ILE A 57 -3.45 -5.90 7.13
CA ILE A 57 -2.83 -5.51 8.40
C ILE A 57 -3.92 -5.65 9.45
N GLU A 58 -3.68 -6.49 10.45
CA GLU A 58 -4.54 -6.56 11.63
C GLU A 58 -4.23 -5.35 12.53
N THR A 59 -5.27 -4.69 13.02
CA THR A 59 -5.21 -3.45 13.81
C THR A 59 -5.52 -3.68 15.27
#